data_AF-A0A2S6SY74-F1
#
_entry.id   AF-A0A2S6SY74-F1
#
_cell.length_a   1.000
_cell.length_b   1.000
_cell.length_c   1.000
_cell.angle_alpha   90.00
_cell.angle_beta   90.00
_cell.angle_gamma   90.00
#
_symmetry.space_group_name_H-M   'P 1'
#
loop_
_entity.id
_entity.type
_entity.pdbx_description
1 polymer ?
#
loop_
_entity_poly.entity_id
_entity_poly.type
_entity_poly.pdbx_seq_one_letter_code
_entity_poly.pdbx_strand_id
1 'polypeptide(L)'
;MLVKGQHLTTIWYEENNDAIRIIDQRLLPHELKILTLHSLAEVLFAIKEMLVRGAPLIGITAAYGMYIAARENSSIGFLRQSGENLKLTRPTAVNLSWAVDLILDKIINIEEINRPDYVLNLANQMRLADIQACKDIGENGFKLLETIYKKKNSTINILTHCNAGWLATVDWGTALSPIFKAKKKDIPIHVWVDETRPRNQGFNLTAWELLNENIPNSLIVDNVGGHLMQNGQV
;
A
#
# COMPACT_ATOMS: atom_id res chain seq x y z
N MET A 1 10.05 1.84 -2.71
CA MET A 1 11.07 1.53 -1.68
C MET A 1 12.10 0.57 -2.25
N LEU A 2 13.24 0.34 -1.59
CA LEU A 2 14.29 -0.52 -2.14
C LEU A 2 14.03 -1.99 -1.83
N VAL A 3 14.17 -2.83 -2.86
CA VAL A 3 14.20 -4.29 -2.72
C VAL A 3 15.44 -4.78 -3.47
N LYS A 4 16.39 -5.39 -2.75
CA LYS A 4 17.70 -5.79 -3.31
C LYS A 4 18.40 -4.64 -4.09
N GLY A 5 18.29 -3.41 -3.59
CA GLY A 5 18.91 -2.22 -4.19
C GLY A 5 18.16 -1.61 -5.37
N GLN A 6 17.03 -2.16 -5.79
CA GLN A 6 16.19 -1.60 -6.86
C GLN A 6 14.95 -0.94 -6.26
N HIS A 7 14.58 0.22 -6.78
CA HIS A 7 13.34 0.87 -6.38
C HIS A 7 12.14 0.15 -6.99
N LEU A 8 11.21 -0.27 -6.14
CA LEU A 8 9.97 -0.94 -6.53
C LEU A 8 8.76 -0.27 -5.86
N THR A 9 7.64 -0.25 -6.57
CA THR A 9 6.31 0.11 -6.05
C THR A 9 5.39 -1.09 -6.11
N THR A 10 4.33 -1.11 -5.31
CA THR A 10 3.42 -2.27 -5.20
C THR A 10 2.53 -2.49 -6.42
N ILE A 11 2.21 -1.42 -7.14
CA ILE A 11 1.35 -1.43 -8.32
C ILE A 11 1.77 -0.36 -9.33
N TRP A 12 1.77 -0.71 -10.62
CA TRP A 12 2.03 0.22 -11.72
C TRP A 12 1.36 -0.23 -13.02
N TYR A 13 1.15 0.73 -13.92
CA TYR A 13 0.81 0.48 -15.31
C TYR A 13 2.09 0.27 -16.13
N GLU A 14 2.12 -0.80 -16.92
CA GLU A 14 3.23 -1.13 -17.83
C GLU A 14 2.81 -0.81 -19.27
N GLU A 15 3.25 0.37 -19.76
CA GLU A 15 2.83 0.92 -21.06
C GLU A 15 3.07 -0.03 -22.24
N ASN A 16 4.22 -0.72 -22.28
CA ASN A 16 4.61 -1.59 -23.40
C ASN A 16 3.66 -2.78 -23.61
N ASN A 17 3.02 -3.25 -22.54
CA ASN A 17 2.15 -4.42 -22.56
C ASN A 17 0.68 -4.05 -22.29
N ASP A 18 0.38 -2.76 -22.11
CA ASP A 18 -0.93 -2.25 -21.75
C ASP A 18 -1.55 -3.09 -20.61
N ALA A 19 -0.82 -3.18 -19.49
CA ALA A 19 -1.12 -4.10 -18.42
C ALA A 19 -0.84 -3.53 -17.03
N ILE A 20 -1.54 -4.07 -16.02
CA ILE A 20 -1.36 -3.66 -14.62
C ILE A 20 -0.50 -4.70 -13.91
N ARG A 21 0.58 -4.25 -13.29
CA ARG A 21 1.53 -5.11 -12.57
C ARG A 21 1.35 -4.92 -11.07
N ILE A 22 1.34 -6.02 -10.33
CA ILE A 22 1.25 -6.03 -8.87
C ILE A 22 2.28 -6.97 -8.25
N ILE A 23 2.58 -6.78 -6.97
CA ILE A 23 3.31 -7.77 -6.16
C ILE A 23 2.31 -8.73 -5.52
N ASP A 24 2.50 -10.05 -5.64
CA ASP A 24 1.73 -11.04 -4.87
C ASP A 24 2.25 -11.08 -3.43
N GLN A 25 1.60 -10.33 -2.55
CA GLN A 25 2.03 -10.20 -1.17
C GLN A 25 1.83 -11.47 -0.34
N ARG A 26 1.13 -12.50 -0.84
CA ARG A 26 0.91 -13.74 -0.08
C ARG A 26 2.16 -14.61 -0.01
N LEU A 27 3.07 -14.42 -0.97
CA LEU A 27 4.29 -15.21 -1.08
C LEU A 27 5.46 -14.60 -0.29
N LEU A 28 5.32 -13.35 0.15
CA LEU A 28 6.26 -12.72 1.06
C LEU A 28 6.16 -13.38 2.46
N PRO A 29 7.31 -13.60 3.15
CA PRO A 29 8.64 -13.09 2.85
C PRO A 29 9.49 -13.99 1.93
N HIS A 30 8.97 -15.15 1.51
CA HIS A 30 9.72 -16.21 0.87
C HIS A 30 10.01 -15.96 -0.61
N GLU A 31 9.07 -15.35 -1.34
CA GLU A 31 9.20 -15.07 -2.77
C GLU A 31 8.62 -13.71 -3.12
N LEU A 32 9.41 -12.89 -3.83
CA LEU A 32 8.94 -11.68 -4.48
C LEU A 32 8.46 -12.03 -5.88
N LYS A 33 7.15 -12.20 -6.04
CA LYS A 33 6.52 -12.50 -7.33
C LYS A 33 5.73 -11.31 -7.84
N ILE A 34 6.00 -10.92 -9.08
CA ILE A 34 5.25 -9.89 -9.80
C ILE A 34 4.23 -10.59 -10.70
N LEU A 35 2.97 -10.17 -10.62
CA LEU A 35 1.87 -10.65 -11.45
C LEU A 35 1.41 -9.56 -12.40
N THR A 36 0.81 -9.99 -13.51
CA THR A 36 0.12 -9.11 -14.46
C THR A 36 -1.38 -9.34 -14.33
N LEU A 37 -2.16 -8.27 -14.31
CA LEU A 37 -3.62 -8.30 -14.35
C LEU A 37 -4.05 -7.77 -15.72
N HIS A 38 -4.74 -8.61 -16.48
CA HIS A 38 -5.25 -8.34 -17.83
C HIS A 38 -6.77 -8.21 -17.86
N SER A 39 -7.47 -8.75 -16.86
CA SER A 39 -8.93 -8.78 -16.81
C SER A 39 -9.50 -8.28 -15.49
N LEU A 40 -10.75 -7.81 -15.51
CA LEU A 40 -11.46 -7.41 -14.29
C LEU A 40 -11.57 -8.58 -13.30
N ALA A 41 -11.74 -9.81 -13.78
CA ALA A 41 -11.80 -11.01 -12.95
C ALA A 41 -10.51 -11.21 -12.13
N GLU A 42 -9.34 -10.99 -12.74
CA GLU A 42 -8.05 -11.08 -12.06
C GLU A 42 -7.88 -9.97 -11.02
N VAL A 43 -8.37 -8.75 -11.29
CA VAL A 43 -8.37 -7.66 -10.30
C VAL A 43 -9.26 -7.98 -9.11
N LEU A 44 -10.48 -8.47 -9.37
CA LEU A 44 -11.41 -8.89 -8.32
C LEU A 44 -10.79 -9.97 -7.43
N PHE A 45 -10.15 -10.96 -8.05
CA PHE A 45 -9.42 -12.02 -7.36
C PHE A 45 -8.25 -11.46 -6.55
N ALA A 46 -7.44 -10.58 -7.12
CA ALA A 46 -6.28 -9.99 -6.46
C ALA A 46 -6.65 -9.25 -5.16
N ILE A 47 -7.76 -8.51 -5.18
CA ILE A 47 -8.26 -7.79 -4.00
C ILE A 47 -8.85 -8.77 -2.98
N LYS A 48 -9.73 -9.68 -3.44
CA LYS A 48 -10.46 -10.62 -2.58
C LYS A 48 -9.53 -11.60 -1.86
N GLU A 49 -8.58 -12.17 -2.58
CA GLU A 49 -7.62 -13.16 -2.05
C GLU A 49 -6.39 -12.50 -1.41
N MET A 50 -6.38 -11.17 -1.28
CA MET A 50 -5.33 -10.41 -0.59
C MET A 50 -3.94 -10.55 -1.23
N LEU A 51 -3.87 -10.69 -2.56
CA LEU A 51 -2.61 -10.51 -3.30
C LEU A 51 -2.12 -9.07 -3.10
N VAL A 52 -3.06 -8.13 -3.13
CA VAL A 52 -2.88 -6.75 -2.67
C VAL A 52 -3.66 -6.51 -1.38
N ARG A 53 -3.09 -5.74 -0.46
CA ARG A 53 -3.72 -5.37 0.82
C ARG A 53 -3.18 -4.04 1.33
N GLY A 54 -3.91 -3.45 2.27
CA GLY A 54 -3.71 -2.07 2.70
C GLY A 54 -4.75 -1.17 2.05
N ALA A 55 -5.38 -0.31 2.85
CA ALA A 55 -6.54 0.45 2.38
C ALA A 55 -6.21 1.33 1.17
N PRO A 56 -5.10 2.09 1.15
CA PRO A 56 -4.75 2.90 -0.02
C PRO A 56 -4.45 2.04 -1.26
N LEU A 57 -3.63 0.98 -1.12
CA LEU A 57 -3.30 0.11 -2.24
C LEU A 57 -4.52 -0.56 -2.87
N ILE A 58 -5.49 -1.03 -2.06
CA ILE A 58 -6.73 -1.62 -2.58
C ILE A 58 -7.52 -0.57 -3.38
N GLY A 59 -7.58 0.68 -2.93
CA GLY A 59 -8.21 1.78 -3.68
C GLY A 59 -7.56 2.00 -5.04
N ILE A 60 -6.23 2.09 -5.09
CA ILE A 60 -5.49 2.24 -6.36
C ILE A 60 -5.66 1.02 -7.26
N THR A 61 -5.70 -0.18 -6.69
CA THR A 61 -5.94 -1.42 -7.45
C THR A 61 -7.34 -1.42 -8.08
N ALA A 62 -8.36 -0.95 -7.34
CA ALA A 62 -9.71 -0.81 -7.88
C ALA A 62 -9.80 0.27 -8.97
N ALA A 63 -9.04 1.37 -8.85
CA ALA A 63 -8.96 2.39 -9.89
C ALA A 63 -8.41 1.82 -11.22
N TYR A 64 -7.36 1.00 -11.14
CA TYR A 64 -6.86 0.28 -12.30
C TYR A 64 -7.82 -0.83 -12.78
N GLY A 65 -8.60 -1.42 -11.88
CA GLY A 65 -9.72 -2.32 -12.24
C GLY A 65 -10.78 -1.63 -13.08
N MET A 66 -11.14 -0.40 -12.75
CA MET A 66 -12.06 0.42 -13.55
C MET A 66 -11.49 0.73 -14.93
N TYR A 67 -10.17 0.93 -15.04
CA TYR A 67 -9.50 1.10 -16.34
C TYR A 67 -9.59 -0.17 -17.20
N ILE A 68 -9.27 -1.33 -16.63
CA ILE A 68 -9.39 -2.61 -17.34
C ILE A 68 -10.84 -2.86 -17.78
N ALA A 69 -11.82 -2.57 -16.92
CA ALA A 69 -13.24 -2.65 -17.27
C ALA A 69 -13.61 -1.69 -18.42
N ALA A 70 -13.10 -0.46 -18.41
CA ALA A 70 -13.37 0.51 -19.47
C ALA A 70 -12.80 0.08 -20.82
N ARG A 71 -11.64 -0.57 -20.84
CA ARG A 71 -11.06 -1.16 -22.05
C ARG A 71 -11.90 -2.29 -22.63
N GLU A 72 -12.53 -3.10 -21.77
CA GLU A 72 -13.43 -4.17 -22.18
C GLU A 72 -14.76 -3.60 -22.72
N ASN A 73 -15.38 -2.69 -21.97
CA ASN A 73 -16.62 -2.02 -22.35
C ASN A 73 -16.73 -0.69 -21.59
N SER A 74 -16.73 0.42 -22.32
CA SER A 74 -16.74 1.76 -21.72
C SER A 74 -18.14 2.33 -21.47
N SER A 75 -19.21 1.56 -21.71
CA SER A 75 -20.57 2.02 -21.40
C SER A 75 -20.76 2.26 -19.90
N ILE A 76 -21.49 3.32 -19.55
CA ILE A 76 -21.67 3.71 -18.14
C ILE A 76 -22.38 2.62 -17.33
N GLY A 77 -23.28 1.85 -17.96
CA GLY A 77 -23.97 0.72 -17.32
C GLY A 77 -23.00 -0.39 -16.94
N PHE A 78 -22.12 -0.79 -17.86
CA PHE A 78 -21.10 -1.81 -17.60
C PHE A 78 -20.10 -1.35 -16.54
N LEU A 79 -19.64 -0.09 -16.61
CA LEU A 79 -18.70 0.46 -15.65
C LEU A 79 -19.29 0.55 -14.24
N ARG A 80 -20.56 0.94 -14.09
CA ARG A 80 -21.25 0.92 -12.79
C ARG A 80 -21.30 -0.50 -12.22
N GLN A 81 -21.70 -1.49 -13.02
CA GLN A 81 -21.73 -2.88 -12.57
C GLN A 81 -20.34 -3.40 -12.17
N SER A 82 -19.32 -3.06 -12.95
CA SER A 82 -17.91 -3.40 -12.66
C SER A 82 -17.45 -2.77 -11.35
N GLY A 83 -17.80 -1.51 -11.11
CA GLY A 83 -17.54 -0.79 -9.87
C GLY A 83 -18.20 -1.45 -8.66
N GLU A 84 -19.46 -1.87 -8.77
CA GLU A 84 -20.15 -2.59 -7.69
C GLU A 84 -19.51 -3.96 -7.42
N ASN A 85 -19.12 -4.69 -8.46
CA ASN A 85 -18.38 -5.95 -8.30
C ASN A 85 -17.05 -5.73 -7.57
N LEU A 86 -16.31 -4.66 -7.89
CA LEU A 86 -15.07 -4.29 -7.19
C LEU A 86 -15.34 -4.02 -5.71
N LYS A 87 -16.35 -3.21 -5.38
CA LYS A 87 -16.72 -2.89 -3.98
C LYS A 87 -17.09 -4.12 -3.17
N LEU A 88 -17.77 -5.09 -3.79
CA LEU A 88 -18.17 -6.34 -3.14
C LEU A 88 -17.00 -7.25 -2.76
N THR A 89 -15.82 -7.08 -3.36
CA THR A 89 -14.64 -7.88 -2.98
C THR A 89 -14.25 -7.67 -1.52
N ARG A 90 -14.38 -6.44 -1.01
CA ARG A 90 -14.05 -6.03 0.37
C ARG A 90 -14.93 -4.84 0.82
N PRO A 91 -16.19 -5.08 1.22
CA PRO A 91 -17.18 -4.01 1.47
C PRO A 91 -16.80 -3.00 2.55
N THR A 92 -15.89 -3.36 3.46
CA THR A 92 -15.40 -2.47 4.53
C THR A 92 -14.23 -1.58 4.11
N ALA A 93 -13.67 -1.78 2.91
CA ALA A 93 -12.54 -1.01 2.40
C ALA A 93 -13.03 0.34 1.83
N VAL A 94 -13.14 1.36 2.66
CA VAL A 94 -13.66 2.69 2.27
C VAL A 94 -12.86 3.30 1.10
N ASN A 95 -11.54 3.16 1.09
CA ASN A 95 -10.69 3.64 -0.01
C ASN A 95 -11.01 2.97 -1.36
N LEU A 96 -11.49 1.72 -1.35
CA LEU A 96 -11.95 1.02 -2.54
C LEU A 96 -13.20 1.71 -3.10
N SER A 97 -14.23 1.85 -2.27
CA SER A 97 -15.49 2.48 -2.66
C SER A 97 -15.25 3.91 -3.13
N TRP A 98 -14.47 4.69 -2.37
CA TRP A 98 -14.09 6.06 -2.73
C TRP A 98 -13.43 6.13 -4.12
N ALA A 99 -12.47 5.25 -4.42
CA ALA A 99 -11.78 5.25 -5.70
C ALA A 99 -12.72 4.95 -6.87
N VAL A 100 -13.58 3.95 -6.72
CA VAL A 100 -14.58 3.57 -7.73
C VAL A 100 -15.59 4.70 -7.94
N ASP A 101 -16.14 5.25 -6.86
CA ASP A 101 -17.14 6.31 -6.92
C ASP A 101 -16.59 7.59 -7.56
N LEU A 102 -15.36 7.96 -7.22
CA LEU A 102 -14.68 9.10 -7.84
C LEU A 102 -14.53 8.92 -9.35
N ILE A 103 -14.11 7.75 -9.80
CA ILE A 103 -13.97 7.47 -11.23
C ILE A 103 -15.32 7.54 -11.92
N LEU A 104 -16.34 6.87 -11.37
CA LEU A 104 -17.68 6.85 -11.95
C LEU A 104 -18.28 8.25 -12.08
N ASP A 105 -18.06 9.12 -11.09
CA ASP A 105 -18.49 10.53 -11.14
C ASP A 105 -17.78 11.31 -12.26
N LYS A 106 -16.46 11.14 -12.38
CA LYS A 106 -15.64 11.90 -13.34
C LYS A 106 -15.89 11.53 -14.80
N ILE A 107 -16.36 10.31 -15.08
CA ILE A 107 -16.56 9.83 -16.46
C ILE A 107 -17.98 10.08 -17.01
N ILE A 108 -18.92 10.59 -16.22
CA ILE A 108 -20.34 10.75 -16.62
C ILE A 108 -20.47 11.56 -17.91
N ASN A 109 -19.72 12.67 -18.00
CA ASN A 109 -19.75 13.58 -19.14
C ASN A 109 -18.63 13.32 -20.17
N ILE A 110 -17.88 12.23 -20.01
CA ILE A 110 -16.85 11.82 -20.95
C ILE A 110 -17.48 10.92 -22.00
N GLU A 111 -17.24 11.23 -23.27
CA GLU A 111 -17.65 10.39 -24.39
C GLU A 111 -17.12 8.98 -24.23
N GLU A 112 -17.94 7.99 -24.57
CA GLU A 112 -17.66 6.58 -24.32
C GLU A 112 -16.32 6.11 -24.89
N ILE A 113 -15.95 6.60 -26.08
CA ILE A 113 -14.68 6.28 -26.74
C ILE A 113 -13.45 6.81 -25.97
N ASN A 114 -13.60 7.88 -25.20
CA ASN A 114 -12.51 8.55 -24.48
C ASN A 114 -12.38 8.09 -23.02
N ARG A 115 -13.34 7.30 -22.51
CA ARG A 115 -13.35 6.86 -21.10
C ARG A 115 -12.13 6.00 -20.72
N PRO A 116 -11.66 5.02 -21.50
CA PRO A 116 -10.52 4.19 -21.10
C PRO A 116 -9.27 5.03 -20.78
N ASP A 117 -8.89 5.93 -21.68
CA ASP A 117 -7.72 6.80 -21.51
C ASP A 117 -7.90 7.78 -20.34
N TYR A 118 -9.11 8.33 -20.20
CA TYR A 118 -9.43 9.21 -19.07
C TYR A 118 -9.30 8.49 -17.73
N VAL A 119 -9.84 7.26 -17.63
CA VAL A 119 -9.79 6.45 -16.40
C VAL A 119 -8.34 6.04 -16.09
N LEU A 120 -7.54 5.66 -17.10
CA LEU A 120 -6.12 5.36 -16.91
C LEU A 120 -5.37 6.56 -16.33
N ASN A 121 -5.57 7.74 -16.92
CA ASN A 121 -4.94 8.96 -16.46
C ASN A 121 -5.33 9.26 -15.01
N LEU A 122 -6.63 9.19 -14.69
CA LEU A 122 -7.13 9.39 -13.34
C LEU A 122 -6.55 8.36 -12.35
N ALA A 123 -6.48 7.08 -12.71
CA ALA A 123 -5.87 6.04 -11.87
C ALA A 123 -4.37 6.30 -11.63
N ASN A 124 -3.62 6.72 -12.66
CA ASN A 124 -2.22 7.12 -12.54
C ASN A 124 -2.04 8.35 -11.63
N GLN A 125 -2.93 9.35 -11.74
CA GLN A 125 -2.94 10.52 -10.87
C GLN A 125 -3.21 10.13 -9.41
N MET A 126 -4.20 9.26 -9.17
CA MET A 126 -4.50 8.75 -7.82
C MET A 126 -3.31 7.99 -7.24
N ARG A 127 -2.64 7.16 -8.05
CA ARG A 127 -1.42 6.46 -7.66
C ARG A 127 -0.31 7.44 -7.26
N LEU A 128 -0.06 8.49 -8.04
CA LEU A 128 0.95 9.51 -7.72
C LEU A 128 0.57 10.32 -6.47
N ALA A 129 -0.71 10.63 -6.30
CA ALA A 129 -1.23 11.32 -5.12
C ALA A 129 -1.04 10.48 -3.85
N ASP A 130 -1.24 9.15 -3.91
CA ASP A 130 -0.95 8.25 -2.79
C ASP A 130 0.53 8.27 -2.40
N ILE A 131 1.44 8.15 -3.39
CA ILE A 131 2.89 8.24 -3.15
C ILE A 131 3.24 9.55 -2.45
N GLN A 132 2.71 10.66 -2.95
CA GLN A 132 2.99 11.99 -2.40
C GLN A 132 2.42 12.16 -0.99
N ALA A 133 1.18 11.72 -0.74
CA ALA A 133 0.57 11.75 0.59
C ALA A 133 1.36 10.90 1.60
N CYS A 134 1.77 9.70 1.22
CA CYS A 134 2.58 8.80 2.05
C CYS A 134 3.97 9.38 2.35
N LYS A 135 4.58 10.05 1.36
CA LYS A 135 5.83 10.80 1.54
C LYS A 135 5.65 11.94 2.54
N ASP A 136 4.57 12.71 2.43
CA ASP A 136 4.28 13.87 3.30
C ASP A 136 3.94 13.44 4.73
N ILE A 137 3.21 12.33 4.90
CA ILE A 137 3.03 11.68 6.21
C ILE A 137 4.41 11.35 6.82
N GLY A 138 5.31 10.79 6.01
CA GLY A 138 6.69 10.51 6.39
C GLY A 138 7.44 11.74 6.87
N GLU A 139 7.44 12.81 6.09
CA GLU A 139 8.12 14.08 6.43
C GLU A 139 7.57 14.70 7.71
N ASN A 140 6.26 14.66 7.91
CA ASN A 140 5.65 15.22 9.11
C ASN A 140 5.90 14.36 10.35
N GLY A 141 5.78 13.03 10.25
CA GLY A 141 6.10 12.13 11.36
C GLY A 141 7.60 12.11 11.69
N PHE A 142 8.47 12.29 10.70
CA PHE A 142 9.92 12.38 10.92
C PHE A 142 10.30 13.52 11.85
N LYS A 143 9.65 14.69 11.75
CA LYS A 143 9.88 15.83 12.66
C LYS A 143 9.65 15.47 14.13
N LEU A 144 8.68 14.59 14.40
CA LEU A 144 8.41 14.09 15.75
C LEU A 144 9.55 13.19 16.23
N LEU A 145 10.00 12.26 15.38
CA LEU A 145 11.14 11.38 15.70
C LEU A 145 12.43 12.19 15.91
N GLU A 146 12.67 13.22 15.11
CA GLU A 146 13.83 14.10 15.30
C GLU A 146 13.79 14.82 16.65
N THR A 147 12.61 15.32 17.05
CA THR A 147 12.41 15.98 18.35
C THR A 147 12.63 15.00 19.50
N ILE A 148 12.11 13.77 19.39
CA ILE A 148 12.31 12.70 20.38
C ILE A 148 13.79 12.36 20.48
N TYR A 149 14.49 12.20 19.35
CA TYR A 149 15.90 11.85 19.32
C TYR A 149 16.75 12.92 20.00
N LYS A 150 16.54 14.21 19.66
CA LYS A 150 17.26 15.33 20.28
C LYS A 150 17.12 15.35 21.80
N LYS A 151 15.96 14.96 22.33
CA LYS A 151 15.72 14.87 23.78
C LYS A 151 16.31 13.60 24.41
N LYS A 152 16.16 12.45 23.75
CA LYS A 152 16.57 11.14 24.28
C LYS A 152 18.08 10.89 24.15
N ASN A 153 18.72 11.50 23.14
CA ASN A 153 20.12 11.33 22.74
C ASN A 153 20.60 9.86 22.71
N SER A 154 19.71 8.97 22.27
CA SER A 154 19.91 7.52 22.19
C SER A 154 18.89 6.93 21.23
N THR A 155 19.01 5.64 20.90
CA THR A 155 18.11 4.92 19.98
C THR A 155 16.64 5.11 20.35
N ILE A 156 15.81 5.44 19.38
CA ILE A 156 14.36 5.45 19.54
C ILE A 156 13.84 4.04 19.30
N ASN A 157 13.13 3.49 20.29
CA ASN A 157 12.41 2.23 20.11
C ASN A 157 10.97 2.55 19.70
N ILE A 158 10.46 1.87 18.68
CA ILE A 158 9.11 2.11 18.15
C ILE A 158 8.39 0.78 18.11
N LEU A 159 7.19 0.70 18.65
CA LEU A 159 6.30 -0.44 18.45
C LEU A 159 5.36 -0.17 17.28
N THR A 160 5.21 -1.12 16.38
CA THR A 160 4.25 -1.06 15.27
C THR A 160 3.42 -2.34 15.19
N HIS A 161 2.21 -2.19 14.64
CA HIS A 161 1.22 -3.26 14.53
C HIS A 161 0.72 -3.37 13.08
N CYS A 162 0.47 -4.59 12.62
CA CYS A 162 0.09 -4.90 11.24
C CYS A 162 1.18 -4.48 10.23
N ASN A 163 0.76 -4.12 9.02
CA ASN A 163 1.61 -3.57 7.98
C ASN A 163 0.98 -2.27 7.46
N ALA A 164 1.64 -1.17 7.79
CA ALA A 164 1.34 0.19 7.32
C ALA A 164 2.58 0.80 6.64
N GLY A 165 3.33 -0.08 5.97
CA GLY A 165 4.51 0.23 5.17
C GLY A 165 4.18 0.45 3.70
N TRP A 166 5.22 0.44 2.87
CA TRP A 166 5.05 0.68 1.44
C TRP A 166 4.33 -0.47 0.73
N LEU A 167 4.33 -1.69 1.30
CA LEU A 167 3.52 -2.80 0.78
C LEU A 167 2.01 -2.56 0.97
N ALA A 168 1.60 -1.71 1.90
CA ALA A 168 0.18 -1.39 2.16
C ALA A 168 -0.33 -0.17 1.36
N THR A 169 0.56 0.51 0.65
CA THR A 169 0.30 1.71 -0.17
C THR A 169 0.93 1.51 -1.54
N VAL A 170 1.11 2.56 -2.35
CA VAL A 170 1.88 2.47 -3.60
C VAL A 170 3.39 2.49 -3.33
N ASP A 171 3.81 3.40 -2.46
CA ASP A 171 5.19 3.58 -1.98
C ASP A 171 5.19 4.26 -0.60
N TRP A 172 6.35 4.31 0.06
CA TRP A 172 6.64 4.90 1.38
C TRP A 172 5.88 4.34 2.58
N GLY A 173 4.57 4.12 2.47
CA GLY A 173 3.69 3.73 3.56
C GLY A 173 3.19 4.91 4.39
N THR A 174 2.52 4.59 5.50
CA THR A 174 2.02 5.59 6.44
C THR A 174 2.83 5.52 7.73
N ALA A 175 2.56 4.55 8.61
CA ALA A 175 3.24 4.45 9.91
C ALA A 175 4.74 4.13 9.79
N LEU A 176 5.16 3.39 8.76
CA LEU A 176 6.60 3.12 8.53
C LEU A 176 7.31 4.24 7.76
N SER A 177 6.58 5.13 7.09
CA SER A 177 7.19 6.20 6.30
C SER A 177 8.10 7.12 7.13
N PRO A 178 7.69 7.61 8.32
CA PRO A 178 8.58 8.34 9.23
C PRO A 178 9.84 7.56 9.63
N ILE A 179 9.71 6.24 9.81
CA ILE A 179 10.81 5.36 10.20
C ILE A 179 11.82 5.25 9.06
N PHE A 180 11.36 5.07 7.82
CA PHE A 180 12.21 5.07 6.63
C PHE A 180 12.92 6.41 6.44
N LYS A 181 12.23 7.53 6.68
CA LYS A 181 12.82 8.88 6.61
C LYS A 181 13.90 9.07 7.67
N ALA A 182 13.64 8.65 8.91
CA ALA A 182 14.60 8.73 9.98
C ALA A 182 15.85 7.87 9.73
N LYS A 183 15.68 6.66 9.19
CA LYS A 183 16.81 5.82 8.74
C LYS A 183 17.66 6.53 7.68
N LYS A 184 17.03 7.19 6.70
CA LYS A 184 17.73 7.98 5.66
C LYS A 184 18.46 9.22 6.19
N LYS A 185 18.21 9.61 7.44
CA LYS A 185 18.87 10.71 8.16
C LYS A 185 19.78 10.20 9.28
N ASP A 186 20.10 8.90 9.27
CA ASP A 186 20.96 8.23 10.25
C ASP A 186 20.51 8.41 11.71
N ILE A 187 19.22 8.64 11.95
CA ILE A 187 18.67 8.61 13.30
C ILE A 187 18.61 7.14 13.76
N PRO A 188 19.21 6.79 14.91
CA PRO A 188 19.20 5.42 15.41
C PRO A 188 17.78 5.03 15.84
N ILE A 189 17.21 4.03 15.17
CA ILE A 189 15.88 3.48 15.46
C ILE A 189 15.98 1.96 15.59
N HIS A 190 15.20 1.42 16.53
CA HIS A 190 14.83 0.02 16.57
C HIS A 190 13.29 -0.10 16.53
N VAL A 191 12.78 -1.11 15.81
CA VAL A 191 11.34 -1.35 15.68
C VAL A 191 10.94 -2.69 16.29
N TRP A 192 10.06 -2.67 17.27
CA TRP A 192 9.30 -3.84 17.71
C TRP A 192 8.14 -4.07 16.74
N VAL A 193 8.04 -5.27 16.18
CA VAL A 193 7.03 -5.63 15.17
C VAL A 193 6.14 -6.72 15.75
N ASP A 194 4.89 -6.39 16.02
CA ASP A 194 3.87 -7.39 16.37
C ASP A 194 3.63 -8.35 15.20
N GLU A 195 3.58 -9.66 15.44
CA GLU A 195 3.34 -10.65 14.39
C GLU A 195 2.04 -10.37 13.60
N THR A 196 1.01 -9.86 14.29
CA THR A 196 -0.32 -9.50 13.79
C THR A 196 -1.15 -10.73 13.39
N ARG A 197 -1.58 -11.53 14.37
CA ARG A 197 -2.49 -12.67 14.13
C ARG A 197 -3.84 -12.21 13.58
N PRO A 198 -4.54 -13.07 12.81
CA PRO A 198 -4.16 -14.41 12.38
C PRO A 198 -3.42 -14.45 11.02
N ARG A 199 -3.25 -13.31 10.34
CA ARG A 199 -2.71 -13.23 8.97
C ARG A 199 -1.21 -12.90 8.93
N ASN A 200 -0.62 -12.61 10.08
CA ASN A 200 0.80 -12.44 10.29
C ASN A 200 1.40 -11.32 9.43
N GLN A 201 0.71 -10.18 9.29
CA GLN A 201 1.17 -9.08 8.43
C GLN A 201 2.47 -8.46 8.94
N GLY A 202 2.63 -8.32 10.25
CA GLY A 202 3.87 -7.77 10.79
C GLY A 202 5.04 -8.71 10.52
N PHE A 203 4.86 -10.02 10.71
CA PHE A 203 5.87 -11.03 10.38
C PHE A 203 6.19 -11.08 8.88
N ASN A 204 5.17 -11.25 8.04
CA ASN A 204 5.37 -11.52 6.62
C ASN A 204 5.78 -10.29 5.81
N LEU A 205 5.32 -9.09 6.21
CA LEU A 205 5.44 -7.88 5.41
C LEU A 205 6.28 -6.82 6.11
N THR A 206 5.90 -6.40 7.33
CA THR A 206 6.60 -5.30 8.01
C THR A 206 8.06 -5.64 8.30
N ALA A 207 8.33 -6.81 8.89
CA ALA A 207 9.70 -7.26 9.11
C ALA A 207 10.48 -7.37 7.80
N TRP A 208 9.84 -7.88 6.74
CA TRP A 208 10.46 -7.97 5.41
C TRP A 208 10.83 -6.60 4.84
N GLU A 209 9.96 -5.59 4.94
CA GLU A 209 10.26 -4.22 4.50
C GLU A 209 11.42 -3.60 5.30
N LEU A 210 11.39 -3.72 6.62
CA LEU A 210 12.43 -3.16 7.50
C LEU A 210 13.79 -3.81 7.28
N LEU A 211 13.84 -5.12 7.02
CA LEU A 211 15.06 -5.84 6.68
C LEU A 211 15.64 -5.37 5.34
N ASN A 212 14.82 -5.14 4.32
CA ASN A 212 15.30 -4.64 3.02
C ASN A 212 15.88 -3.22 3.12
N GLU A 213 15.41 -2.40 4.06
CA GLU A 213 15.92 -1.05 4.32
C GLU A 213 17.01 -0.99 5.41
N ASN A 214 17.50 -2.16 5.88
CA ASN A 214 18.52 -2.28 6.93
C ASN A 214 18.15 -1.51 8.22
N ILE A 215 16.89 -1.62 8.63
CA ILE A 215 16.37 -1.03 9.87
C ILE A 215 16.34 -2.11 10.96
N PRO A 216 17.05 -1.92 12.09
CA PRO A 216 17.02 -2.85 13.21
C PRO A 216 15.58 -3.08 13.69
N ASN A 217 15.17 -4.34 13.75
CA ASN A 217 13.84 -4.71 14.19
C ASN A 217 13.84 -6.06 14.92
N SER A 218 12.83 -6.26 15.76
CA SER A 218 12.59 -7.50 16.47
C SER A 218 11.11 -7.88 16.35
N LEU A 219 10.85 -9.08 15.85
CA LEU A 219 9.51 -9.64 15.82
C LEU A 219 9.10 -10.09 17.23
N ILE A 220 7.86 -9.79 17.61
CA ILE A 220 7.25 -10.23 18.86
C ILE A 220 5.85 -10.79 18.62
N VAL A 221 5.37 -11.61 19.54
CA VAL A 221 3.95 -12.02 19.58
C VAL A 221 3.09 -10.86 20.06
N ASP A 222 1.83 -10.78 19.61
CA ASP A 222 0.96 -9.60 19.79
C ASP A 222 0.76 -9.19 21.26
N ASN A 223 0.81 -10.13 22.20
CA ASN A 223 0.61 -9.86 23.63
C ASN A 223 1.86 -9.33 24.37
N VAL A 224 3.03 -9.30 23.72
CA VAL A 224 4.28 -8.80 24.33
C VAL A 224 4.36 -7.27 24.30
N GLY A 225 3.64 -6.59 23.40
CA GLY A 225 3.66 -5.14 23.29
C GLY A 225 3.37 -4.41 24.61
N GLY A 226 2.38 -4.89 25.37
CA GLY A 226 2.05 -4.33 26.69
C GLY A 226 3.17 -4.50 27.72
N HIS A 227 3.87 -5.64 27.69
CA HIS A 227 5.01 -5.90 28.57
C HIS A 227 6.21 -5.00 28.24
N LEU A 228 6.48 -4.76 26.95
CA LEU A 228 7.55 -3.85 26.52
C LEU A 228 7.27 -2.40 26.97
N MET A 229 6.03 -1.93 26.83
CA MET A 229 5.63 -0.60 27.29
C MET A 229 5.78 -0.45 28.80
N GLN A 230 5.38 -1.45 29.60
CA GLN A 230 5.52 -1.43 31.06
C GLN A 230 6.98 -1.31 31.51
N ASN A 231 7.92 -1.87 30.74
CA ASN A 231 9.35 -1.80 31.02
C ASN A 231 10.06 -0.61 30.34
N GLY A 232 9.32 0.33 29.73
CA GLY A 232 9.90 1.52 29.08
C GLY A 232 10.75 1.19 27.85
N GLN A 233 10.49 0.06 27.19
CA GLN A 233 11.20 -0.38 25.99
C GLN A 233 10.60 0.14 24.68
N VAL A 234 9.51 0.91 24.77
CA VAL A 234 8.84 1.63 23.68
C VAL A 234 8.80 3.11 24.02
#